data_AF-A0A9E5NLL4-F1
#
_entry.id   AF-A0A9E5NLL4-F1
#
_cell.length_a   1.000
_cell.length_b   1.000
_cell.length_c   1.000
_cell.angle_alpha   90.00
_cell.angle_beta   90.00
_cell.angle_gamma   90.00
#
_symmetry.space_group_name_H-M   'P 1'
#
loop_
_entity.id
_entity.type
_entity.pdbx_description
1 polymer ?
#
loop_
_entity_poly.entity_id
_entity_poly.type
_entity_poly.pdbx_seq_one_letter_code
_entity_poly.pdbx_strand_id
1 'polypeptide(L)'
;MSNEIANADLTGLDVPSSGAAWAEIGRFALSFNGYEHWGSFEKCAEIANRWRDAYRAEGSLPNSLTELRTCLFFEQRRWRHFGLDPNEEATDYIHAVVERIRERVRSGEID
;
A
#
# COMPACT_ATOMS: atom_id res chain seq x y z
N MET A 1 0.94 -19.67 -4.01
CA MET A 1 0.43 -19.07 -5.27
C MET A 1 0.35 -17.58 -5.00
N SER A 2 1.33 -16.81 -5.45
CA SER A 2 1.29 -15.36 -5.33
C SER A 2 0.37 -14.83 -6.43
N ASN A 3 -0.77 -14.25 -6.07
CA ASN A 3 -1.66 -13.56 -7.01
C ASN A 3 -1.11 -12.13 -7.21
N GLU A 4 0.08 -12.03 -7.81
CA GLU A 4 0.66 -10.74 -8.12
C GLU A 4 -0.11 -10.07 -9.27
N ILE A 5 -0.29 -8.76 -9.14
CA ILE A 5 -0.97 -7.92 -10.13
C ILE A 5 -0.01 -6.78 -10.46
N ALA A 6 0.40 -6.68 -11.72
CA ALA A 6 1.22 -5.57 -12.18
C ALA A 6 0.42 -4.26 -12.14
N ASN A 7 1.10 -3.13 -12.01
CA ASN A 7 0.42 -1.83 -11.96
C ASN A 7 -0.41 -1.56 -13.23
N ALA A 8 0.08 -2.02 -14.37
CA ALA A 8 -0.60 -1.87 -15.66
C ALA A 8 -1.89 -2.69 -15.79
N ASP A 9 -2.02 -3.76 -14.99
CA ASP A 9 -3.16 -4.68 -15.02
C ASP A 9 -4.19 -4.35 -13.93
N LEU A 10 -3.91 -3.37 -13.05
CA LEU A 10 -4.84 -2.94 -12.01
C LEU A 10 -6.07 -2.28 -12.60
N THR A 11 -7.22 -2.79 -12.19
CA THR A 11 -8.50 -2.15 -12.43
C THR A 11 -9.11 -1.66 -11.12
N GLY A 12 -10.11 -0.78 -11.21
CA GLY A 12 -10.84 -0.33 -10.02
C GLY A 12 -11.55 -1.45 -9.25
N LEU A 13 -11.75 -2.62 -9.86
CA LEU A 13 -12.35 -3.80 -9.23
C LEU A 13 -11.36 -4.58 -8.38
N ASP A 14 -10.06 -4.45 -8.65
CA ASP A 14 -9.00 -5.13 -7.89
C ASP A 14 -8.66 -4.42 -6.59
N VAL A 15 -8.92 -3.10 -6.52
CA VAL A 15 -8.60 -2.27 -5.35
C VAL A 15 -9.73 -2.40 -4.31
N PRO A 16 -9.46 -2.85 -3.07
CA PRO A 16 -10.43 -2.93 -1.98
C PRO A 16 -11.01 -1.58 -1.61
N SER A 17 -12.25 -1.52 -1.10
CA SER A 17 -12.85 -0.25 -0.65
C SER A 17 -12.01 0.41 0.45
N SER A 18 -12.05 1.74 0.54
CA SER A 18 -11.27 2.45 1.56
C SER A 18 -11.70 2.11 2.99
N GLY A 19 -12.92 1.60 3.20
CA GLY A 19 -13.39 1.07 4.49
C GLY A 19 -13.32 -0.45 4.62
N ALA A 20 -12.61 -1.14 3.74
CA ALA A 20 -12.48 -2.60 3.80
C ALA A 20 -11.75 -3.06 5.07
N ALA A 21 -12.05 -4.27 5.52
CA ALA A 21 -11.37 -4.87 6.66
C ALA A 21 -9.89 -5.11 6.34
N TRP A 22 -9.02 -5.03 7.36
CA TRP A 22 -7.58 -5.23 7.20
C TRP A 22 -7.23 -6.54 6.49
N ALA A 23 -7.94 -7.63 6.76
CA ALA A 23 -7.70 -8.92 6.12
C ALA A 23 -7.85 -8.86 4.58
N GLU A 24 -8.76 -8.04 4.05
CA GLU A 24 -8.95 -7.84 2.62
C GLU A 24 -7.85 -6.94 2.03
N ILE A 25 -7.60 -5.81 2.68
CA ILE A 25 -6.54 -4.87 2.29
C ILE A 25 -5.18 -5.56 2.29
N GLY A 26 -4.88 -6.35 3.32
CA GLY A 26 -3.64 -7.10 3.45
C GLY A 26 -3.47 -8.15 2.35
N ARG A 27 -4.54 -8.78 1.86
CA ARG A 27 -4.45 -9.68 0.69
C ARG A 27 -4.12 -8.90 -0.57
N PHE A 28 -4.76 -7.76 -0.80
CA PHE A 28 -4.44 -6.89 -1.92
C PHE A 28 -3.01 -6.34 -1.86
N ALA A 29 -2.54 -5.96 -0.66
CA ALA A 29 -1.17 -5.50 -0.44
C ALA A 29 -0.12 -6.53 -0.88
N LEU A 30 -0.41 -7.83 -0.71
CA LEU A 30 0.44 -8.93 -1.14
C LEU A 30 0.39 -9.21 -2.65
N SER A 31 -0.46 -8.52 -3.42
CA SER A 31 -0.43 -8.56 -4.90
C SER A 31 0.73 -7.77 -5.49
N PHE A 32 1.48 -7.04 -4.67
CA PHE A 32 2.67 -6.28 -5.07
C PHE A 32 3.85 -6.71 -4.20
N ASN A 33 4.96 -7.13 -4.83
CA ASN A 33 6.18 -7.46 -4.12
C ASN A 33 7.15 -6.28 -4.14
N GLY A 34 7.06 -5.42 -3.11
CA GLY A 34 7.92 -4.25 -3.00
C GLY A 34 9.41 -4.59 -2.88
N TYR A 35 9.76 -5.75 -2.32
CA TYR A 35 11.16 -6.17 -2.24
C TYR A 35 11.74 -6.49 -3.61
N GLU A 36 10.99 -7.22 -4.43
CA GLU A 36 11.41 -7.55 -5.80
C GLU A 36 11.42 -6.31 -6.70
N HIS A 37 10.40 -5.45 -6.60
CA HIS A 37 10.34 -4.22 -7.39
C HIS A 37 11.55 -3.31 -7.14
N TRP A 38 11.91 -3.10 -5.87
CA TRP A 38 13.04 -2.23 -5.51
C TRP A 38 14.39 -2.93 -5.49
N GLY A 39 14.42 -4.26 -5.62
CA GLY A 39 15.61 -5.11 -5.52
C GLY A 39 16.27 -5.13 -4.13
N SER A 40 15.64 -4.53 -3.11
CA SER A 40 16.20 -4.39 -1.77
C SER A 40 15.11 -4.15 -0.73
N PHE A 41 15.28 -4.80 0.42
CA PHE A 41 14.47 -4.55 1.61
C PHE A 41 14.64 -3.11 2.10
N GLU A 42 15.88 -2.62 2.14
CA GLU A 42 16.26 -1.31 2.65
C GLU A 42 15.57 -0.20 1.86
N LYS A 43 15.59 -0.28 0.53
CA LYS A 43 14.93 0.71 -0.33
C LYS A 43 13.41 0.68 -0.18
N CYS A 44 12.82 -0.52 -0.09
CA CYS A 44 11.40 -0.67 0.17
C CYS A 44 11.00 -0.07 1.54
N ALA A 45 11.82 -0.31 2.58
CA ALA A 45 11.60 0.21 3.92
C ALA A 45 11.77 1.73 3.98
N GLU A 46 12.78 2.29 3.29
CA GLU A 46 13.03 3.73 3.20
C GLU A 46 11.80 4.46 2.64
N ILE A 47 11.29 4.00 1.50
CA ILE A 47 10.12 4.61 0.84
C ILE A 47 8.89 4.54 1.74
N ALA A 48 8.60 3.37 2.31
CA ALA A 48 7.43 3.16 3.15
C ALA A 48 7.50 4.01 4.45
N ASN A 49 8.65 4.03 5.11
CA ASN A 49 8.81 4.80 6.35
C ASN A 49 8.75 6.31 6.09
N ARG A 50 9.40 6.80 5.02
CA ARG A 50 9.36 8.21 4.62
C ARG A 50 7.92 8.71 4.45
N TRP A 51 7.10 7.97 3.72
CA TRP A 51 5.72 8.38 3.45
C TRP A 51 4.79 8.22 4.65
N ARG A 52 5.02 7.21 5.47
CA ARG A 52 4.30 7.05 6.74
C ARG A 52 4.57 8.22 7.68
N ASP A 53 5.82 8.67 7.78
CA ASP A 53 6.20 9.80 8.62
C ASP A 53 5.66 11.13 8.05
N ALA A 54 5.70 11.30 6.72
CA ALA A 54 5.09 12.46 6.06
C ALA A 54 3.57 12.52 6.28
N TYR A 55 2.88 11.39 6.18
CA TYR A 55 1.43 11.33 6.45
C TYR A 55 1.11 11.69 7.90
N ARG A 56 1.90 11.19 8.85
CA ARG A 56 1.74 11.53 10.28
C ARG A 56 1.98 13.01 10.58
N ALA A 57 2.94 13.63 9.89
CA ALA A 57 3.29 15.02 10.13
C ALA A 57 2.29 16.00 9.51
N GLU A 58 1.83 15.72 8.28
CA GLU A 58 1.08 16.70 7.48
C GLU A 58 0.00 16.09 6.57
N GLY A 59 -0.24 14.78 6.63
CA GLY A 59 -1.24 14.09 5.80
C GLY A 59 -0.79 13.84 4.35
N SER A 60 0.49 14.03 4.04
CA SER A 60 1.03 13.84 2.69
C SER A 60 1.17 12.36 2.30
N LEU A 61 0.83 12.05 1.05
CA LEU A 61 0.94 10.72 0.45
C LEU A 61 1.75 10.74 -0.85
N PRO A 62 2.33 9.60 -1.27
CA PRO A 62 2.97 9.50 -2.57
C PRO A 62 1.99 9.79 -3.70
N ASN A 63 2.51 10.41 -4.76
CA ASN A 63 1.77 10.49 -6.01
C ASN A 63 1.93 9.20 -6.82
N SER A 64 3.08 8.54 -6.81
CA SER A 64 3.34 7.31 -7.58
C SER A 64 2.48 6.12 -7.11
N LEU A 65 1.87 5.39 -8.05
CA LEU A 65 1.15 4.15 -7.77
C LEU A 65 2.09 3.09 -7.21
N THR A 66 3.30 3.00 -7.76
CA THR A 66 4.36 2.11 -7.26
C THR A 66 4.72 2.44 -5.82
N GLU A 67 4.97 3.71 -5.48
CA GLU A 67 5.28 4.07 -4.08
C GLU A 67 4.09 3.82 -3.14
N LEU A 68 2.85 4.07 -3.58
CA LEU A 68 1.65 3.76 -2.81
C LEU A 68 1.52 2.25 -2.52
N ARG A 69 1.67 1.40 -3.54
CA ARG A 69 1.65 -0.07 -3.38
C ARG A 69 2.82 -0.55 -2.52
N THR A 70 3.97 0.11 -2.60
CA THR A 70 5.12 -0.15 -1.71
C THR A 70 4.78 0.13 -0.25
N CYS A 71 4.16 1.27 0.04
CA CYS A 71 3.73 1.63 1.40
C CYS A 71 2.76 0.57 1.95
N LEU A 72 1.75 0.20 1.16
CA LEU A 72 0.73 -0.76 1.56
C LEU A 72 1.31 -2.16 1.79
N PHE A 73 2.17 -2.64 0.88
CA PHE A 73 2.91 -3.88 1.03
C PHE A 73 3.71 -3.89 2.34
N PHE A 74 4.44 -2.81 2.63
CA PHE A 74 5.30 -2.76 3.80
C PHE A 74 4.49 -2.71 5.12
N GLU A 75 3.34 -2.03 5.15
CA GLU A 75 2.39 -2.12 6.28
C GLU A 75 1.89 -3.55 6.46
N GLN A 76 1.59 -4.28 5.39
CA GLN A 76 1.23 -5.70 5.49
C GLN A 76 2.31 -6.51 6.20
N ARG A 77 3.56 -6.30 5.82
CA ARG A 77 4.72 -6.97 6.44
C ARG A 77 4.86 -6.62 7.91
N ARG A 78 4.66 -5.33 8.26
CA ARG A 78 4.74 -4.79 9.62
C ARG A 78 3.70 -5.43 10.54
N TRP A 79 2.43 -5.40 10.17
CA TRP A 79 1.35 -5.94 11.01
C TRP A 79 1.34 -7.46 11.06
N ARG A 80 1.75 -8.12 9.96
CA ARG A 80 2.01 -9.57 9.99
C ARG A 80 3.12 -9.94 10.98
N HIS A 81 4.15 -9.11 11.10
CA HIS A 81 5.24 -9.34 12.07
C HIS A 81 4.77 -9.13 13.52
N PHE A 82 3.89 -8.15 13.77
CA PHE A 82 3.31 -7.95 15.09
C PHE A 82 2.27 -9.02 15.48
N GLY A 83 1.67 -9.72 14.52
CA GLY A 83 0.62 -10.69 14.77
C GLY A 83 -0.68 -10.06 15.27
N LEU A 84 -0.89 -8.78 14.97
CA LEU A 84 -2.01 -7.96 15.38
C LEU A 84 -2.61 -7.23 14.19
N ASP A 85 -3.86 -6.81 14.32
CA ASP A 85 -4.48 -5.87 13.40
C ASP A 85 -3.93 -4.45 13.63
N PRO A 86 -3.93 -3.60 12.59
CA PRO A 86 -3.57 -2.19 12.71
C PRO A 86 -4.35 -1.48 13.82
N ASN A 87 -3.70 -0.59 14.55
CA ASN A 87 -4.39 0.34 15.45
C ASN A 87 -5.13 1.42 14.64
N GLU A 88 -5.88 2.29 15.32
CA GLU A 88 -6.68 3.35 14.69
C GLU A 88 -5.83 4.26 13.77
N GLU A 89 -4.73 4.80 14.29
CA GLU A 89 -3.81 5.66 13.51
C GLU A 89 -3.27 4.99 12.24
N ALA A 90 -2.89 3.71 12.34
CA ALA A 90 -2.41 2.96 11.18
C ALA A 90 -3.55 2.59 10.23
N THR A 91 -4.74 2.33 10.75
CA THR A 91 -5.94 2.08 9.94
C THR A 91 -6.27 3.29 9.09
N ASP A 92 -6.25 4.49 9.67
CA ASP A 92 -6.49 5.75 8.95
C ASP A 92 -5.48 5.95 7.81
N TYR A 93 -4.19 5.73 8.09
CA TYR A 93 -3.14 5.79 7.06
C TYR A 93 -3.35 4.75 5.95
N ILE A 94 -3.64 3.50 6.32
CA ILE A 94 -3.87 2.40 5.36
C ILE A 94 -5.07 2.71 4.47
N HIS A 95 -6.16 3.20 5.05
CA HIS A 95 -7.37 3.59 4.31
C HIS A 95 -7.10 4.75 3.35
N ALA A 96 -6.33 5.75 3.79
CA ALA A 96 -5.92 6.88 2.94
C ALA A 96 -5.04 6.42 1.76
N VAL A 97 -4.08 5.51 1.99
CA VAL A 97 -3.26 4.92 0.92
C VAL A 97 -4.13 4.15 -0.08
N VAL A 98 -5.07 3.32 0.40
CA VAL A 98 -5.97 2.54 -0.47
C VAL A 98 -6.86 3.44 -1.32
N GLU A 99 -7.41 4.53 -0.76
CA GLU A 99 -8.22 5.46 -1.56
C GLU A 99 -7.37 6.19 -2.60
N ARG A 100 -6.15 6.61 -2.25
CA ARG A 100 -5.23 7.24 -3.21
C ARG A 100 -4.84 6.28 -4.34
N ILE A 101 -4.62 5.00 -4.05
CA ILE A 101 -4.42 3.96 -5.07
C ILE A 101 -5.63 3.88 -6.01
N ARG A 102 -6.85 3.84 -5.44
CA ARG A 102 -8.09 3.81 -6.24
C ARG A 102 -8.22 5.03 -7.15
N GLU A 103 -7.90 6.22 -6.65
CA GLU A 103 -7.89 7.45 -7.46
C GLU A 103 -6.93 7.35 -8.65
N ARG A 104 -5.68 6.94 -8.41
CA ARG A 104 -4.64 6.78 -9.45
C ARG A 104 -5.05 5.76 -10.51
N VAL A 105 -5.62 4.62 -10.09
CA VAL A 105 -6.11 3.60 -11.03
C VAL A 105 -7.29 4.13 -11.86
N ARG A 106 -8.23 4.88 -11.24
CA ARG A 106 -9.34 5.51 -11.96
C ARG A 106 -8.88 6.57 -12.96
N SER A 107 -7.84 7.32 -12.65
CA SER A 107 -7.29 8.36 -13.54
C SER A 107 -6.31 7.82 -14.58
N GLY A 108 -5.95 6.53 -14.52
CA GLY A 108 -5.00 5.90 -15.43
C GLY A 108 -3.52 6.27 -15.15
N GLU A 109 -3.23 6.79 -13.96
CA GLU A 109 -1.89 7.18 -13.54
C GLU A 109 -1.17 5.99 -12.85
N ILE A 110 -0.74 5.02 -13.67
CA ILE A 110 -0.34 3.66 -13.28
C ILE A 110 1.17 3.36 -13.41
N ASP A 111 2.01 4.31 -13.02
CA ASP A 111 3.48 4.21 -13.08
C ASP A 111 4.10 3.03 -12.33
#